data_AF-A0AB39V8B6-F1
#
_entry.id   AF-A0AB39V8B6-F1
#
_cell.length_a   1.000
_cell.length_b   1.000
_cell.length_c   1.000
_cell.angle_alpha   90.00
_cell.angle_beta   90.00
_cell.angle_gamma   90.00
#
_symmetry.space_group_name_H-M   'P 1'
#
loop_
_entity.id
_entity.type
_entity.pdbx_description
1 polymer ?
#
loop_
_entity_poly.entity_id
_entity_poly.type
_entity_poly.pdbx_seq_one_letter_code
_entity_poly.pdbx_strand_id
1 'polypeptide(L)'
;MMELITKEKFYELMEEYSEYVFWQKYEDISENLLQILKEDIYKNENSYDILTPFKEEGKDWLLKYVYKYQPRTGKILKENSKLFGGVDLDTKLEYTKEGELGNTFLGLECSNTIIEIERDFYGNNLCDKEENKTISKEINRYHSLPEKIKMAYFYKFSGFGTSGIGSVLPCNSWDSFDGYMDSYKIPKGKQKKWYKWIEQFMPKFDLKSLGGTCTDFMSFLDTRYEGNENEIEITLFVKTHLKDGIVYAIQNGDIENMKILSNPAEAIDR
;
A
#
# COMPACT_ATOMS: atom_id res chain seq x y z
N MET A 1 -18.19 -13.94 -4.83
CA MET A 1 -18.84 -13.25 -3.70
C MET A 1 -17.94 -13.51 -2.49
N MET A 2 -17.01 -12.62 -2.18
CA MET A 2 -16.20 -12.73 -0.96
C MET A 2 -16.81 -11.78 0.07
N GLU A 3 -17.13 -12.33 1.24
CA GLU A 3 -17.68 -11.55 2.35
C GLU A 3 -16.63 -10.56 2.87
N LEU A 4 -17.04 -9.31 3.07
CA LEU A 4 -16.35 -8.40 3.98
C LEU A 4 -16.26 -9.07 5.35
N ILE A 5 -15.04 -9.34 5.81
CA ILE A 5 -14.82 -9.95 7.13
C ILE A 5 -15.14 -8.87 8.17
N THR A 6 -16.22 -9.07 8.91
CA THR A 6 -16.59 -8.19 10.01
C THR A 6 -15.62 -8.37 11.17
N LYS A 7 -15.55 -7.39 12.07
CA LYS A 7 -14.78 -7.49 13.31
C LYS A 7 -15.09 -8.81 14.06
N GLU A 8 -16.37 -9.13 14.21
CA GLU A 8 -16.83 -10.33 14.91
C GLU A 8 -16.35 -11.60 14.19
N LYS A 9 -16.48 -11.65 12.86
CA LYS A 9 -16.04 -12.80 12.05
C LYS A 9 -14.52 -12.94 11.99
N PHE A 10 -13.79 -11.82 12.02
CA PHE A 10 -12.34 -11.81 12.15
C PHE A 10 -11.95 -12.43 13.50
N TYR A 11 -12.51 -11.95 14.62
CA TYR A 11 -12.23 -12.51 15.94
C TYR A 11 -12.72 -13.95 16.14
N GLU A 12 -13.84 -14.36 15.54
CA GLU A 12 -14.29 -15.77 15.54
C GLU A 12 -13.30 -16.67 14.79
N LEU A 13 -12.82 -16.25 13.61
CA LEU A 13 -11.72 -16.94 12.93
C LEU A 13 -10.46 -16.93 13.81
N MET A 14 -10.13 -15.81 14.47
CA MET A 14 -8.96 -15.71 15.37
C MET A 14 -9.04 -16.65 16.59
N GLU A 15 -10.22 -16.88 17.17
CA GLU A 15 -10.40 -17.81 18.30
C GLU A 15 -10.35 -19.28 17.86
N GLU A 16 -10.75 -19.56 16.61
CA GLU A 16 -10.69 -20.90 16.01
C GLU A 16 -9.26 -21.30 15.60
N TYR A 17 -8.42 -20.33 15.20
CA TYR A 17 -7.00 -20.51 14.90
C TYR A 17 -6.13 -19.94 16.03
N SER A 18 -5.80 -20.79 17.02
CA SER A 18 -4.94 -20.50 18.19
C SER A 18 -3.49 -20.06 17.89
N GLU A 19 -3.23 -19.60 16.67
CA GLU A 19 -1.93 -19.32 16.07
C GLU A 19 -1.66 -17.81 16.01
N TYR A 20 -2.65 -16.94 16.21
CA TYR A 20 -2.44 -15.50 16.07
C TYR A 20 -2.31 -14.74 17.39
N VAL A 21 -1.37 -13.79 17.45
CA VAL A 21 -1.17 -12.91 18.61
C VAL A 21 -1.21 -11.45 18.15
N PHE A 22 -1.99 -10.61 18.82
CA PHE A 22 -2.13 -9.18 18.52
C PHE A 22 -1.82 -8.29 19.72
N TRP A 23 -1.45 -7.05 19.43
CA TRP A 23 -1.21 -6.02 20.44
C TRP A 23 -1.64 -4.63 19.92
N GLN A 24 -1.93 -3.72 20.85
CA GLN A 24 -2.20 -2.31 20.54
C GLN A 24 -1.13 -1.38 21.11
N LYS A 25 -0.35 -1.86 22.08
CA LYS A 25 0.77 -1.14 22.66
C LYS A 25 2.02 -2.01 22.66
N TYR A 26 3.17 -1.36 22.74
CA TYR A 26 4.46 -2.05 22.78
C TYR A 26 4.59 -2.92 24.05
N GLU A 27 4.03 -2.45 25.17
CA GLU A 27 4.08 -3.12 26.47
C GLU A 27 3.15 -4.34 26.56
N ASP A 28 2.19 -4.47 25.64
CA ASP A 28 1.28 -5.61 25.59
C ASP A 28 1.95 -6.86 24.97
N ILE A 29 3.13 -6.69 24.35
CA ILE A 29 3.89 -7.75 23.71
C ILE A 29 4.64 -8.54 24.79
N SER A 30 4.42 -9.85 24.87
CA SER A 30 5.14 -10.71 25.81
C SER A 30 6.67 -10.65 25.58
N GLU A 31 7.46 -10.75 26.65
CA GLU A 31 8.94 -10.63 26.55
C GLU A 31 9.55 -11.60 25.53
N ASN A 32 9.07 -12.84 25.51
CA ASN A 32 9.53 -13.87 24.58
C ASN A 32 9.21 -13.48 23.13
N LEU A 33 7.96 -13.08 22.84
CA LEU A 33 7.57 -12.67 21.50
C LEU A 33 8.32 -11.41 21.06
N LEU A 34 8.49 -10.45 21.96
CA LEU A 34 9.22 -9.23 21.69
C LEU A 34 10.69 -9.51 21.33
N GLN A 35 11.31 -10.48 21.99
CA GLN A 35 12.68 -10.88 21.66
C GLN A 35 12.76 -11.53 20.27
N ILE A 36 11.85 -12.45 19.95
CA ILE A 36 11.78 -13.07 18.61
C ILE A 36 11.58 -11.99 17.54
N LEU A 37 10.58 -11.12 17.70
CA LEU A 37 10.31 -10.03 16.77
C LEU A 37 11.51 -9.10 16.58
N LYS A 38 12.24 -8.77 17.66
CA LYS A 38 13.45 -7.94 17.55
C LYS A 38 14.55 -8.62 16.75
N GLU A 39 14.71 -9.92 16.92
CA GLU A 39 15.71 -10.69 16.18
C GLU A 39 15.32 -10.78 14.70
N ASP A 40 14.08 -11.14 14.39
CA ASP A 40 13.64 -11.30 13.01
C ASP A 40 13.54 -9.98 12.25
N ILE A 41 13.06 -8.91 12.87
CA ILE A 41 12.90 -7.61 12.20
C ILE A 41 14.23 -6.87 12.10
N TYR A 42 14.99 -6.76 13.19
CA TYR A 42 16.16 -5.86 13.25
C TYR A 42 17.52 -6.53 13.01
N LYS A 43 17.65 -7.84 13.25
CA LYS A 43 18.93 -8.56 13.05
C LYS A 43 18.93 -9.39 11.78
N ASN A 44 17.86 -10.16 11.57
CA ASN A 44 17.77 -11.09 10.45
C ASN A 44 17.14 -10.46 9.20
N GLU A 45 16.36 -9.39 9.38
CA GLU A 45 15.59 -8.73 8.32
C GLU A 45 14.63 -9.71 7.59
N ASN A 46 14.10 -10.69 8.33
CA ASN A 46 13.22 -11.75 7.83
C ASN A 46 11.72 -11.41 7.93
N SER A 47 11.37 -10.27 8.56
CA SER A 47 9.99 -9.87 8.78
C SER A 47 9.78 -8.38 8.55
N TYR A 48 8.56 -8.01 8.16
CA TYR A 48 8.14 -6.61 8.01
C TYR A 48 8.29 -5.83 9.32
N ASP A 49 8.59 -4.53 9.21
CA ASP A 49 8.82 -3.68 10.37
C ASP A 49 7.51 -3.24 11.04
N ILE A 50 6.91 -4.17 11.75
CA ILE A 50 5.68 -3.94 12.51
C ILE A 50 5.94 -3.40 13.92
N LEU A 51 7.19 -3.38 14.39
CA LEU A 51 7.55 -2.96 15.76
C LEU A 51 7.89 -1.47 15.89
N THR A 52 8.56 -0.88 14.89
CA THR A 52 9.00 0.51 14.97
C THR A 52 7.87 1.49 15.28
N PRO A 53 6.67 1.40 14.66
CA PRO A 53 5.57 2.30 15.00
C PRO A 53 5.23 2.29 16.50
N PHE A 54 5.17 1.12 17.14
CA PHE A 54 4.82 1.00 18.56
C PHE A 54 5.91 1.48 19.51
N LYS A 55 7.18 1.36 19.12
CA LYS A 55 8.32 1.85 19.92
C LYS A 55 8.40 3.39 19.95
N GLU A 56 7.92 4.04 18.89
CA GLU A 56 7.97 5.48 18.73
C GLU A 56 6.74 6.15 19.40
N GLU A 57 5.83 6.75 18.62
CA GLU A 57 4.59 7.37 19.14
C GLU A 57 3.33 6.70 18.54
N GLY A 58 3.44 5.42 18.18
CA GLY A 58 2.33 4.62 17.65
C GLY A 58 1.74 5.20 16.36
N LYS A 59 0.41 5.26 16.35
CA LYS A 59 -0.39 5.77 15.22
C LYS A 59 0.03 7.18 14.80
N ASP A 60 0.33 8.05 15.76
CA ASP A 60 0.61 9.47 15.47
C ASP A 60 1.97 9.67 14.79
N TRP A 61 2.96 8.84 15.12
CA TRP A 61 4.22 8.80 14.38
C TRP A 61 4.02 8.25 12.97
N LEU A 62 3.29 7.14 12.84
CA LEU A 62 3.09 6.43 11.58
C LEU A 62 2.32 7.29 10.56
N LEU A 63 1.25 7.96 11.00
CA LEU A 63 0.36 8.74 10.14
C LEU A 63 0.66 10.24 10.14
N LYS A 64 1.78 10.67 10.74
CA LYS A 64 2.17 12.09 10.87
C LYS A 64 2.00 12.90 9.57
N TYR A 65 2.41 12.33 8.44
CA TYR A 65 2.35 13.00 7.15
C TYR A 65 1.00 12.87 6.45
N VAL A 66 0.22 11.82 6.74
CA VAL A 66 -1.20 11.76 6.36
C VAL A 66 -1.93 12.94 7.02
N TYR A 67 -1.77 13.15 8.33
CA TYR A 67 -2.39 14.27 9.03
C TYR A 67 -2.03 15.64 8.45
N LYS A 68 -0.80 15.79 7.95
CA LYS A 68 -0.30 17.04 7.39
C LYS A 68 -0.76 17.30 5.96
N TYR A 69 -0.73 16.28 5.11
CA TYR A 69 -0.92 16.45 3.66
C TYR A 69 -2.25 15.92 3.14
N GLN A 70 -3.00 15.21 3.97
CA GLN A 70 -4.32 14.62 3.72
C GLN A 70 -5.22 14.90 4.94
N PRO A 71 -5.57 16.18 5.20
CA PRO A 71 -6.21 16.56 6.45
C PRO A 71 -7.59 15.93 6.68
N ARG A 72 -8.37 15.63 5.64
CA ARG A 72 -9.68 14.98 5.80
C ARG A 72 -9.51 13.51 6.18
N THR A 73 -8.74 12.77 5.39
CA THR A 73 -8.40 11.37 5.68
C THR A 73 -7.70 11.24 7.02
N GLY A 74 -6.72 12.12 7.26
CA GLY A 74 -5.96 12.20 8.49
C GLY A 74 -6.82 12.47 9.71
N LYS A 75 -7.83 13.34 9.61
CA LYS A 75 -8.80 13.55 10.70
C LYS A 75 -9.58 12.27 11.02
N ILE A 76 -10.11 11.59 9.99
CA ILE A 76 -10.87 10.34 10.16
C ILE A 76 -10.01 9.28 10.86
N LEU A 77 -8.80 9.04 10.37
CA LEU A 77 -7.90 8.04 10.96
C LEU A 77 -7.43 8.46 12.36
N LYS A 78 -7.20 9.74 12.59
CA LYS A 78 -6.78 10.22 13.93
C LYS A 78 -7.86 10.00 14.97
N GLU A 79 -9.11 10.32 14.65
CA GLU A 79 -10.23 10.29 15.61
C GLU A 79 -10.87 8.91 15.73
N ASN A 80 -10.97 8.16 14.63
CA ASN A 80 -11.83 6.97 14.55
C ASN A 80 -11.07 5.65 14.37
N SER A 81 -9.74 5.66 14.43
CA SER A 81 -8.95 4.43 14.29
C SER A 81 -8.03 4.10 15.45
N LYS A 82 -7.67 2.83 15.59
CA LYS A 82 -6.69 2.31 16.55
C LYS A 82 -5.65 1.47 15.84
N LEU A 83 -4.38 1.74 16.11
CA LEU A 83 -3.28 0.94 15.58
C LEU A 83 -3.21 -0.40 16.31
N PHE A 84 -2.98 -1.47 15.55
CA PHE A 84 -2.67 -2.78 16.09
C PHE A 84 -1.59 -3.45 15.26
N GLY A 85 -0.82 -4.32 15.91
CA GLY A 85 0.15 -5.20 15.30
C GLY A 85 -0.25 -6.64 15.56
N GLY A 86 0.21 -7.56 14.72
CA GLY A 86 -0.06 -8.97 14.92
C GLY A 86 0.98 -9.87 14.28
N VAL A 87 1.01 -11.11 14.76
CA VAL A 87 1.76 -12.20 14.14
C VAL A 87 0.88 -13.42 14.01
N ASP A 88 1.14 -14.18 12.97
CA ASP A 88 0.79 -15.59 12.85
C ASP A 88 1.96 -16.43 13.38
N LEU A 89 1.71 -17.22 14.41
CA LEU A 89 2.62 -18.23 14.92
C LEU A 89 2.23 -19.53 14.22
N ASP A 90 2.81 -19.76 13.05
CA ASP A 90 2.54 -20.97 12.28
C ASP A 90 3.10 -22.19 13.03
N THR A 91 2.27 -22.79 13.89
CA THR A 91 2.63 -23.96 14.67
C THR A 91 2.40 -25.27 13.93
N LYS A 92 1.86 -25.22 12.70
CA LYS A 92 1.41 -26.39 11.92
C LYS A 92 2.25 -26.69 10.67
N LEU A 93 3.07 -25.77 10.16
CA LEU A 93 3.99 -26.11 9.10
C LEU A 93 5.11 -27.04 9.61
N GLU A 94 5.10 -28.29 9.16
CA GLU A 94 6.19 -29.27 9.32
C GLU A 94 7.57 -28.78 8.77
N TYR A 95 7.61 -27.57 8.20
CA TYR A 95 8.77 -26.98 7.53
C TYR A 95 9.59 -26.02 8.40
N THR A 96 9.13 -25.66 9.59
CA THR A 96 9.84 -24.70 10.45
C THR A 96 10.27 -25.37 11.75
N LYS A 97 11.49 -25.09 12.20
CA LYS A 97 11.88 -25.45 13.58
C LYS A 97 10.94 -24.70 14.54
N GLU A 98 10.58 -25.32 15.66
CA GLU A 98 9.78 -24.68 16.71
C GLU A 98 10.26 -23.24 16.96
N GLY A 99 9.41 -22.24 16.67
CA GLY A 99 9.67 -20.82 16.96
C GLY A 99 9.95 -19.89 15.78
N GLU A 100 9.75 -20.28 14.52
CA GLU A 100 9.77 -19.32 13.40
C GLU A 100 8.47 -18.49 13.36
N LEU A 101 8.59 -17.18 13.12
CA LEU A 101 7.43 -16.32 12.88
C LEU A 101 6.82 -16.66 11.51
N GLY A 102 5.49 -16.78 11.48
CA GLY A 102 4.73 -16.78 10.24
C GLY A 102 4.56 -15.35 9.71
N ASN A 103 3.36 -15.02 9.23
CA ASN A 103 3.08 -13.70 8.70
C ASN A 103 2.99 -12.63 9.81
N THR A 104 3.43 -11.42 9.48
CA THR A 104 3.36 -10.24 10.35
C THR A 104 2.33 -9.26 9.82
N PHE A 105 1.59 -8.60 10.71
CA PHE A 105 0.48 -7.71 10.36
C PHE A 105 0.62 -6.36 11.06
N LEU A 106 0.32 -5.29 10.32
CA LEU A 106 0.19 -3.93 10.84
C LEU A 106 -1.09 -3.34 10.27
N GLY A 107 -1.94 -2.79 11.13
CA GLY A 107 -3.23 -2.27 10.67
C GLY A 107 -3.87 -1.27 11.59
N LEU A 108 -4.93 -0.65 11.08
CA LEU A 108 -5.82 0.23 11.81
C LEU A 108 -7.21 -0.43 11.90
N GLU A 109 -7.74 -0.54 13.11
CA GLU A 109 -9.17 -0.77 13.31
C GLU A 109 -9.88 0.59 13.18
N CYS A 110 -10.74 0.77 12.18
CA CYS A 110 -11.51 1.98 11.93
C CYS A 110 -12.99 1.63 11.72
N SER A 111 -13.87 2.03 12.63
CA SER A 111 -15.33 1.79 12.53
C SER A 111 -15.71 0.33 12.19
N ASN A 112 -15.18 -0.63 12.94
CA ASN A 112 -15.34 -2.08 12.73
C ASN A 112 -14.79 -2.62 11.39
N THR A 113 -14.01 -1.82 10.66
CA THR A 113 -13.27 -2.25 9.47
C THR A 113 -11.78 -2.26 9.79
N ILE A 114 -11.07 -3.24 9.24
CA ILE A 114 -9.60 -3.29 9.30
C ILE A 114 -9.04 -2.61 8.05
N ILE A 115 -8.06 -1.74 8.26
CA ILE A 115 -7.27 -1.12 7.21
C ILE A 115 -5.83 -1.60 7.40
N GLU A 116 -5.38 -2.46 6.51
CA GLU A 116 -3.99 -2.92 6.49
C GLU A 116 -3.05 -1.75 6.12
N ILE A 117 -1.92 -1.67 6.82
CA ILE A 117 -0.83 -0.75 6.50
C ILE A 117 0.37 -1.60 6.16
N GLU A 118 0.84 -1.49 4.92
CA GLU A 118 2.06 -2.15 4.50
C GLU A 118 3.25 -1.28 4.92
N ARG A 119 4.12 -1.81 5.77
CA ARG A 119 5.43 -1.20 6.10
C ARG A 119 6.50 -2.21 5.74
N ASP A 120 7.45 -1.80 4.92
CA ASP A 120 8.51 -2.66 4.41
C ASP A 120 9.46 -3.11 5.53
N PHE A 121 10.34 -4.07 5.24
CA PHE A 121 11.38 -4.54 6.17
C PHE A 121 12.15 -3.36 6.77
N TYR A 122 12.65 -3.55 7.98
CA TYR A 122 13.40 -2.49 8.68
C TYR A 122 14.58 -2.00 7.84
N GLY A 123 14.72 -0.68 7.69
CA GLY A 123 15.77 -0.11 6.84
C GLY A 123 15.41 0.01 5.36
N ASN A 124 14.28 -0.57 4.92
CA ASN A 124 13.78 -0.45 3.55
C ASN A 124 12.71 0.62 3.36
N ASN A 125 12.14 1.18 4.43
CA ASN A 125 11.23 2.33 4.29
C ASN A 125 12.01 3.62 3.97
N LEU A 126 11.38 4.56 3.25
CA LEU A 126 12.03 5.82 2.88
C LEU A 126 12.54 6.62 4.09
N CYS A 127 11.87 6.54 5.23
CA CYS A 127 12.29 7.23 6.45
C CYS A 127 13.47 6.58 7.17
N ASP A 128 13.80 5.33 6.85
CA ASP A 128 14.83 4.55 7.55
C ASP A 128 16.20 4.68 6.85
N LYS A 129 16.24 5.17 5.60
CA LYS A 129 17.46 5.23 4.79
C LYS A 129 18.24 6.51 5.03
N GLU A 130 19.51 6.35 5.40
CA GLU A 130 20.53 7.39 5.22
C GLU A 130 20.74 7.66 3.72
N GLU A 131 21.15 8.89 3.36
CA GLU A 131 21.30 9.38 1.98
C GLU A 131 22.17 8.51 1.05
N ASN A 132 22.97 7.57 1.59
CA ASN A 132 23.98 6.80 0.87
C ASN A 132 23.65 5.30 0.64
N LYS A 133 22.51 4.77 1.10
CA LYS A 133 22.12 3.37 0.78
C LYS A 133 21.42 3.31 -0.58
N THR A 134 21.82 2.35 -1.42
CA THR A 134 21.19 2.09 -2.72
C THR A 134 19.69 1.88 -2.55
N ILE A 135 18.90 2.73 -3.19
CA ILE A 135 17.45 2.63 -3.23
C ILE A 135 17.11 1.45 -4.16
N SER A 136 16.39 0.44 -3.69
CA SER A 136 15.90 -0.64 -4.55
C SER A 136 15.01 -0.03 -5.66
N LYS A 137 14.90 -0.69 -6.82
CA LYS A 137 14.06 -0.19 -7.92
C LYS A 137 12.61 0.07 -7.46
N GLU A 138 12.09 -0.80 -6.60
CA GLU A 138 10.73 -0.71 -6.05
C GLU A 138 10.53 0.54 -5.18
N ILE A 139 11.50 0.89 -4.34
CA ILE A 139 11.42 2.12 -3.52
C ILE A 139 11.66 3.36 -4.38
N ASN A 140 12.42 3.24 -5.48
CA ASN A 140 12.73 4.36 -6.34
C ASN A 140 11.47 4.92 -7.05
N ARG A 141 10.45 4.08 -7.29
CA ARG A 141 9.20 4.49 -7.95
C ARG A 141 8.44 5.55 -7.15
N TYR A 142 8.60 5.60 -5.83
CA TYR A 142 7.95 6.60 -4.98
C TYR A 142 8.46 8.02 -5.26
N HIS A 143 9.66 8.18 -5.83
CA HIS A 143 10.19 9.48 -6.25
C HIS A 143 9.52 10.05 -7.51
N SER A 144 8.68 9.27 -8.18
CA SER A 144 7.83 9.75 -9.29
C SER A 144 6.53 10.37 -8.82
N LEU A 145 6.17 10.22 -7.55
CA LEU A 145 4.97 10.82 -6.97
C LEU A 145 5.19 12.29 -6.62
N PRO A 146 4.12 13.11 -6.61
CA PRO A 146 4.14 14.39 -5.92
C PRO A 146 4.62 14.25 -4.47
N GLU A 147 5.44 15.20 -4.01
CA GLU A 147 6.05 15.16 -2.68
C GLU A 147 5.03 14.93 -1.56
N LYS A 148 3.88 15.60 -1.62
CA LYS A 148 2.81 15.48 -0.62
C LYS A 148 2.22 14.07 -0.54
N ILE A 149 2.04 13.40 -1.68
CA ILE A 149 1.52 12.02 -1.75
C ILE A 149 2.59 11.06 -1.26
N LYS A 150 3.83 11.18 -1.77
CA LYS A 150 4.97 10.37 -1.34
C LYS A 150 5.12 10.42 0.18
N MET A 151 5.10 11.62 0.76
CA MET A 151 5.25 11.80 2.20
C MET A 151 4.07 11.21 2.98
N ALA A 152 2.83 11.40 2.51
CA ALA A 152 1.66 10.90 3.21
C ALA A 152 1.57 9.37 3.23
N TYR A 153 1.86 8.71 2.11
CA TYR A 153 1.48 7.31 1.90
C TYR A 153 2.67 6.35 1.71
N PHE A 154 3.87 6.86 1.44
CA PHE A 154 5.02 6.03 1.05
C PHE A 154 6.31 6.33 1.83
N TYR A 155 6.26 7.24 2.82
CA TYR A 155 7.45 7.65 3.57
C TYR A 155 7.69 6.86 4.86
N LYS A 156 6.67 6.80 5.73
CA LYS A 156 6.68 6.05 7.00
C LYS A 156 6.18 4.60 6.85
N PHE A 157 5.65 4.26 5.69
CA PHE A 157 5.11 2.96 5.33
C PHE A 157 5.04 2.94 3.79
N SER A 158 4.71 1.82 3.15
CA SER A 158 4.76 1.62 1.69
C SER A 158 3.39 1.64 1.00
N GLY A 159 2.33 2.02 1.72
CA GLY A 159 0.97 2.14 1.21
C GLY A 159 -0.03 1.43 2.12
N PHE A 160 -1.32 1.62 1.83
CA PHE A 160 -2.38 0.83 2.44
C PHE A 160 -2.55 -0.51 1.72
N GLY A 161 -3.08 -1.51 2.41
CA GLY A 161 -3.44 -2.79 1.78
C GLY A 161 -4.63 -2.64 0.83
N THR A 162 -4.87 -3.67 0.02
CA THR A 162 -5.86 -3.64 -1.06
C THR A 162 -7.27 -4.07 -0.64
N SER A 163 -7.46 -4.42 0.62
CA SER A 163 -8.74 -4.88 1.16
C SER A 163 -9.50 -3.77 1.91
N GLY A 164 -10.83 -3.89 1.97
CA GLY A 164 -11.70 -2.98 2.72
C GLY A 164 -11.52 -1.51 2.32
N ILE A 165 -11.49 -0.60 3.31
CA ILE A 165 -11.26 0.83 3.10
C ILE A 165 -9.84 1.12 2.58
N GLY A 166 -8.88 0.21 2.78
CA GLY A 166 -7.52 0.36 2.23
C GLY A 166 -7.53 0.46 0.70
N SER A 167 -8.48 -0.21 0.04
CA SER A 167 -8.64 -0.21 -1.43
C SER A 167 -8.93 1.17 -2.04
N VAL A 168 -9.41 2.13 -1.25
CA VAL A 168 -9.68 3.50 -1.71
C VAL A 168 -8.57 4.50 -1.35
N LEU A 169 -7.45 4.00 -0.82
CA LEU A 169 -6.27 4.79 -0.48
C LEU A 169 -5.05 4.32 -1.27
N PRO A 170 -4.02 5.18 -1.45
CA PRO A 170 -2.80 4.78 -2.14
C PRO A 170 -2.18 3.51 -1.55
N CYS A 171 -1.97 2.51 -2.40
CA CYS A 171 -1.59 1.16 -1.99
C CYS A 171 -0.17 0.79 -2.45
N ASN A 172 0.40 -0.28 -1.87
CA ASN A 172 1.72 -0.79 -2.27
C ASN A 172 1.65 -1.76 -3.48
N SER A 173 0.45 -2.26 -3.78
CA SER A 173 0.15 -3.17 -4.89
C SER A 173 0.02 -2.43 -6.22
N TRP A 174 1.11 -1.82 -6.68
CA TRP A 174 1.10 -1.04 -7.92
C TRP A 174 1.00 -1.95 -9.14
N ASP A 175 0.08 -1.64 -10.05
CA ASP A 175 -0.09 -2.40 -11.28
C ASP A 175 0.37 -1.59 -12.50
N SER A 176 0.87 -2.27 -13.51
CA SER A 176 1.20 -1.66 -14.79
C SER A 176 -0.07 -1.26 -15.56
N PHE A 177 0.06 -0.32 -16.50
CA PHE A 177 -1.04 -0.01 -17.40
C PHE A 177 -1.49 -1.21 -18.24
N ASP A 178 -0.59 -2.16 -18.51
CA ASP A 178 -0.91 -3.41 -19.19
C ASP A 178 -1.81 -4.28 -18.31
N GLY A 179 -1.45 -4.46 -17.03
CA GLY A 179 -2.27 -5.18 -16.05
C GLY A 179 -3.65 -4.53 -15.85
N TYR A 180 -3.70 -3.20 -15.79
CA TYR A 180 -4.94 -2.44 -15.77
C TYR A 180 -5.85 -2.73 -16.99
N MET A 181 -5.29 -2.76 -18.20
CA MET A 181 -6.06 -3.06 -19.42
C MET A 181 -6.49 -4.53 -19.51
N ASP A 182 -5.64 -5.43 -19.01
CA ASP A 182 -5.93 -6.86 -18.93
C ASP A 182 -7.09 -7.14 -17.96
N SER A 183 -7.22 -6.36 -16.89
CA SER A 183 -8.35 -6.45 -15.94
C SER A 183 -9.71 -6.15 -16.61
N TYR A 184 -9.74 -5.28 -17.62
CA TYR A 184 -10.92 -5.04 -18.48
C TYR A 184 -11.09 -6.06 -19.61
N LYS A 185 -10.22 -7.07 -19.70
CA LYS A 185 -10.19 -8.05 -20.81
C LYS A 185 -10.12 -7.38 -22.18
N ILE A 186 -9.46 -6.23 -22.28
CA ILE A 186 -9.31 -5.49 -23.53
C ILE A 186 -8.43 -6.31 -24.48
N PRO A 187 -8.88 -6.65 -25.70
CA PRO A 187 -8.05 -7.42 -26.64
C PRO A 187 -6.74 -6.71 -26.99
N LYS A 188 -5.63 -7.45 -27.08
CA LYS A 188 -4.29 -6.91 -27.41
C LYS A 188 -4.25 -6.01 -28.66
N GLY A 189 -5.08 -6.29 -29.66
CA GLY A 189 -5.21 -5.44 -30.85
C GLY A 189 -5.76 -4.04 -30.56
N LYS A 190 -6.65 -3.90 -29.56
CA LYS A 190 -7.16 -2.62 -29.07
C LYS A 190 -6.17 -1.93 -28.13
N GLN A 191 -5.41 -2.67 -27.31
CA GLN A 191 -4.34 -2.12 -26.47
C GLN A 191 -3.32 -1.30 -27.29
N LYS A 192 -2.98 -1.76 -28.50
CA LYS A 192 -2.13 -1.00 -29.44
C LYS A 192 -2.66 0.39 -29.84
N LYS A 193 -3.97 0.62 -29.80
CA LYS A 193 -4.54 1.94 -30.05
C LYS A 193 -4.32 2.86 -28.85
N TRP A 194 -4.52 2.34 -27.64
CA TRP A 194 -4.30 3.06 -26.38
C TRP A 194 -2.85 3.49 -26.23
N TYR A 195 -1.92 2.60 -26.52
CA TYR A 195 -0.50 2.90 -26.62
C TYR A 195 -0.17 4.11 -27.49
N LYS A 196 -0.69 4.15 -28.72
CA LYS A 196 -0.48 5.29 -29.63
C LYS A 196 -1.12 6.58 -29.11
N TRP A 197 -2.28 6.47 -28.46
CA TRP A 197 -2.94 7.61 -27.86
C TRP A 197 -2.13 8.17 -26.68
N ILE A 198 -1.59 7.29 -25.82
CA ILE A 198 -0.72 7.66 -24.71
C ILE A 198 0.57 8.31 -25.22
N GLU A 199 1.20 7.79 -26.27
CA GLU A 199 2.39 8.43 -26.88
C GLU A 199 2.11 9.88 -27.32
N GLN A 200 0.88 10.19 -27.76
CA GLN A 200 0.48 11.55 -28.12
C GLN A 200 0.19 12.43 -26.90
N PHE A 201 -0.45 11.87 -25.88
CA PHE A 201 -0.84 12.58 -24.66
C PHE A 201 0.34 12.79 -23.68
N MET A 202 1.31 11.88 -23.68
CA MET A 202 2.43 11.83 -22.73
C MET A 202 3.77 11.90 -23.47
N PRO A 203 4.30 13.11 -23.73
CA PRO A 203 5.61 13.27 -24.36
C PRO A 203 6.68 12.51 -23.56
N LYS A 204 7.55 11.77 -24.25
CA LYS A 204 8.59 10.82 -23.73
C LYS A 204 8.11 9.42 -23.38
N PHE A 205 6.83 9.11 -23.57
CA PHE A 205 6.40 7.73 -23.55
C PHE A 205 6.87 7.05 -24.84
N ASP A 206 7.80 6.10 -24.76
CA ASP A 206 8.36 5.38 -25.90
C ASP A 206 8.21 3.87 -25.67
N LEU A 207 7.16 3.29 -26.25
CA LEU A 207 6.90 1.86 -26.14
C LEU A 207 7.89 1.01 -26.92
N LYS A 208 8.54 1.58 -27.95
CA LYS A 208 9.47 0.82 -28.80
C LYS A 208 10.77 0.53 -28.06
N SER A 209 11.29 1.48 -27.29
CA SER A 209 12.48 1.26 -26.46
C SER A 209 12.22 0.32 -25.28
N LEU A 210 10.96 0.16 -24.87
CA LEU A 210 10.54 -0.76 -23.79
C LEU A 210 10.08 -2.14 -24.27
N GLY A 211 10.37 -2.53 -25.52
CA GLY A 211 10.02 -3.86 -26.04
C GLY A 211 8.51 -4.10 -26.21
N GLY A 212 7.70 -3.03 -26.19
CA GLY A 212 6.25 -3.09 -26.39
C GLY A 212 5.41 -3.36 -25.13
N THR A 213 6.01 -3.34 -23.93
CA THR A 213 5.30 -3.44 -22.65
C THR A 213 5.39 -2.14 -21.87
N CYS A 214 4.29 -1.76 -21.22
CA CYS A 214 4.18 -0.53 -20.46
C CYS A 214 4.43 -0.77 -18.96
N THR A 215 5.66 -1.09 -18.58
CA THR A 215 6.01 -1.37 -17.18
C THR A 215 6.16 -0.12 -16.33
N ASP A 216 6.46 1.02 -16.95
CA ASP A 216 6.86 2.23 -16.23
C ASP A 216 5.72 3.24 -16.06
N PHE A 217 4.50 2.91 -16.49
CA PHE A 217 3.29 3.68 -16.19
C PHE A 217 2.44 2.84 -15.24
N MET A 218 2.57 3.13 -13.95
CA MET A 218 2.05 2.27 -12.90
C MET A 218 0.97 2.98 -12.08
N SER A 219 -0.08 2.24 -11.73
CA SER A 219 -1.10 2.68 -10.82
C SER A 219 -0.59 2.61 -9.39
N PHE A 220 -0.96 3.60 -8.57
CA PHE A 220 -0.67 3.61 -7.12
C PHE A 220 -1.95 3.78 -6.29
N LEU A 221 -3.10 3.95 -6.95
CA LEU A 221 -4.44 3.97 -6.41
C LEU A 221 -5.35 3.33 -7.45
N ASP A 222 -6.17 2.36 -7.06
CA ASP A 222 -7.18 1.76 -7.93
C ASP A 222 -8.45 1.42 -7.16
N THR A 223 -9.49 2.25 -7.31
CA THR A 223 -10.73 2.09 -6.53
C THR A 223 -11.71 1.08 -7.13
N ARG A 224 -11.33 0.37 -8.21
CA ARG A 224 -12.16 -0.62 -8.93
C ARG A 224 -12.23 -1.99 -8.24
N TYR A 225 -11.61 -2.14 -7.08
CA TYR A 225 -11.43 -3.43 -6.43
C TYR A 225 -12.78 -4.14 -6.21
N GLU A 226 -12.78 -5.48 -6.34
CA GLU A 226 -14.00 -6.29 -6.33
C GLU A 226 -14.83 -6.05 -5.06
N GLY A 227 -16.10 -5.64 -5.22
CA GLY A 227 -17.06 -5.44 -4.13
C GLY A 227 -17.33 -3.98 -3.74
N ASN A 228 -16.58 -3.01 -4.29
CA ASN A 228 -16.92 -1.59 -4.14
C ASN A 228 -17.87 -1.13 -5.24
N GLU A 229 -19.12 -0.83 -4.90
CA GLU A 229 -20.03 -0.04 -5.75
C GLU A 229 -19.73 1.45 -5.56
N ASN A 230 -18.52 1.88 -5.95
CA ASN A 230 -18.23 3.31 -6.01
C ASN A 230 -19.04 3.90 -7.18
N GLU A 231 -19.79 4.98 -6.95
CA GLU A 231 -20.48 5.71 -8.04
C GLU A 231 -19.50 6.20 -9.11
N ILE A 232 -18.24 6.41 -8.71
CA ILE A 232 -17.14 6.84 -9.56
C ILE A 232 -15.91 5.98 -9.26
N GLU A 233 -15.49 5.20 -10.25
CA GLU A 233 -14.23 4.46 -10.22
C GLU A 233 -13.08 5.38 -10.66
N ILE A 234 -11.98 5.38 -9.92
CA ILE A 234 -10.78 6.16 -10.24
C ILE A 234 -9.56 5.26 -10.10
N THR A 235 -8.70 5.31 -11.11
CA THR A 235 -7.35 4.73 -11.04
C THR A 235 -6.34 5.82 -11.33
N LEU A 236 -5.36 5.98 -10.44
CA LEU A 236 -4.32 6.99 -10.56
C LEU A 236 -2.98 6.36 -10.90
N PHE A 237 -2.31 6.94 -11.89
CA PHE A 237 -1.05 6.48 -12.43
C PHE A 237 0.05 7.54 -12.36
N VAL A 238 1.30 7.08 -12.35
CA VAL A 238 2.50 7.88 -12.55
C VAL A 238 3.47 7.20 -13.51
N LYS A 239 4.39 7.98 -14.09
CA LYS A 239 5.52 7.44 -14.86
C LYS A 239 6.70 7.18 -13.91
N THR A 240 6.95 5.94 -13.53
CA THR A 240 7.98 5.57 -12.53
C THR A 240 9.41 5.84 -12.98
N HIS A 241 9.66 5.95 -14.28
CA HIS A 241 10.94 6.36 -14.85
C HIS A 241 11.13 7.89 -14.88
N LEU A 242 10.05 8.67 -14.74
CA LEU A 242 10.10 10.13 -14.71
C LEU A 242 9.83 10.62 -13.29
N LYS A 243 10.77 11.38 -12.72
CA LYS A 243 10.61 12.01 -11.41
C LYS A 243 9.91 13.37 -11.54
N ASP A 244 8.85 13.42 -12.34
CA ASP A 244 8.15 14.67 -12.71
C ASP A 244 6.95 15.00 -11.81
N GLY A 245 6.51 14.05 -10.98
CA GLY A 245 5.38 14.25 -10.06
C GLY A 245 4.04 14.40 -10.77
N ILE A 246 3.92 14.03 -12.05
CA ILE A 246 2.66 14.16 -12.78
C ILE A 246 1.79 12.94 -12.51
N VAL A 247 0.57 13.19 -12.02
CA VAL A 247 -0.44 12.15 -11.76
C VAL A 247 -1.51 12.16 -12.83
N TYR A 248 -1.74 11.00 -13.40
CA TYR A 248 -2.72 10.74 -14.44
C TYR A 248 -3.91 10.01 -13.82
N ALA A 249 -5.12 10.39 -14.19
CA ALA A 249 -6.35 9.81 -13.66
C ALA A 249 -7.20 9.24 -14.78
N ILE A 250 -7.63 8.00 -14.62
CA ILE A 250 -8.64 7.37 -15.45
C ILE A 250 -9.88 7.18 -14.59
N GLN A 251 -11.01 7.64 -15.10
CA GLN A 251 -12.28 7.61 -14.39
C GLN A 251 -13.23 6.66 -15.14
N ASN A 252 -13.87 5.72 -14.44
CA ASN A 252 -14.85 4.78 -15.00
C ASN A 252 -14.34 4.04 -16.26
N GLY A 253 -13.06 3.68 -16.28
CA GLY A 253 -12.45 3.00 -17.43
C GLY A 253 -12.25 3.86 -18.70
N ASP A 254 -12.54 5.16 -18.66
CA ASP A 254 -12.46 6.05 -19.82
C ASP A 254 -11.02 6.49 -20.11
N ILE A 255 -10.29 5.64 -20.84
CA ILE A 255 -8.90 5.88 -21.22
C ILE A 255 -8.77 7.07 -22.21
N GLU A 256 -9.77 7.31 -23.08
CA GLU A 256 -9.71 8.41 -24.08
C GLU A 256 -9.74 9.79 -23.44
N ASN A 257 -10.37 9.89 -22.27
CA ASN A 257 -10.48 11.13 -21.52
C ASN A 257 -9.64 11.12 -20.25
N MET A 258 -8.48 10.44 -20.27
CA MET A 258 -7.51 10.48 -19.18
C MET A 258 -7.12 11.92 -18.85
N LYS A 259 -7.09 12.24 -17.55
CA LYS A 259 -6.84 13.59 -17.05
C LYS A 259 -5.50 13.67 -16.35
N ILE A 260 -4.88 14.84 -16.37
CA ILE A 260 -3.76 15.18 -15.49
C ILE A 260 -4.34 15.92 -14.28
N LEU A 261 -4.05 15.44 -13.07
CA LEU A 261 -4.51 16.09 -11.85
C LEU A 261 -3.69 17.34 -11.56
N SER A 262 -4.35 18.49 -11.44
CA SER A 262 -3.70 19.76 -11.09
C SER A 262 -3.31 19.84 -9.61
N ASN A 263 -4.10 19.22 -8.73
CA ASN A 263 -3.79 19.08 -7.31
C ASN A 263 -4.04 17.64 -6.84
N PRO A 264 -3.10 16.71 -7.09
CA PRO A 264 -3.29 15.29 -6.78
C PRO A 264 -3.55 15.01 -5.30
N ALA A 265 -2.89 15.74 -4.40
CA ALA A 265 -3.04 15.54 -2.96
C ALA A 265 -4.46 15.91 -2.49
N GLU A 266 -5.03 17.01 -2.97
CA GLU A 266 -6.40 17.39 -2.64
C GLU A 266 -7.43 16.45 -3.27
N ALA A 267 -7.16 15.95 -4.48
CA ALA A 267 -8.06 15.03 -5.18
C ALA A 267 -8.21 13.69 -4.43
N ILE A 268 -7.13 13.16 -3.85
CA ILE A 268 -7.15 11.92 -3.06
C ILE A 268 -7.80 12.13 -1.69
N ASP A 269 -7.58 13.29 -1.05
CA ASP A 269 -8.12 13.58 0.28
C ASP A 269 -9.64 13.85 0.28
N ARG A 270 -10.25 14.06 -0.90
CA ARG A 270 -11.65 14.46 -1.06
C ARG A 270 -12.59 13.26 -1.11
#